data_AF-A0A536VHZ0-F1
#
_entry.id   AF-A0A536VHZ0-F1
#
_cell.length_a   1.000
_cell.length_b   1.000
_cell.length_c   1.000
_cell.angle_alpha   90.00
_cell.angle_beta   90.00
_cell.angle_gamma   90.00
#
_symmetry.space_group_name_H-M   'P 1'
#
loop_
_entity.id
_entity.type
_entity.pdbx_description
1 polymer ?
#
loop_
_entity_poly.entity_id
_entity_poly.type
_entity_poly.pdbx_seq_one_letter_code
_entity_poly.pdbx_strand_id
1 'polypeptide(L)'
;MPLAVWFVAVVAVSFALAYLNSSGWFWIGAGAVVLLAGLGSGAFPMDLFLVLSAIFALCSVVLGVSPLRRLLVSRSLLAWYRGQLPAMSQTEQEAIDAGTVWWDGDLFSGRPDWGKLLAVPRPKLTPEEQSFLDGETEQLCAMVNDWETTQVYQDLPPHAWQFIKDKGFLGMIIPKKYGGKEFSATLHSQVIQKLGTRCSAATVHVMVPNSLGPAELLLHYGTEEQKNYYLPRLAKGLEIPCFGLTNPHAGSDAAAIPDFGIVCKGMWEGREVLGMRVTWEKRYITLGPISTLLGLAFRLHDPDHLLGSREDIGITCALVRTDTPGVNIGRRHNPLNAVFQNGPNWGKDVFMPLDWIIGGPKMAGQGWRMLMECLAAGRSISLPSSGTGYAKLAARATGAYARVRSQFKTPIGKFEGIEEA
;
A
#
# COMPACT_ATOMS: atom_id res chain seq x y z
N MET A 1 -25.16 41.72 -38.81
CA MET A 1 -23.97 40.84 -38.92
C MET A 1 -24.33 39.66 -39.80
N PRO A 2 -23.43 39.13 -40.65
CA PRO A 2 -23.70 37.88 -41.38
C PRO A 2 -23.92 36.74 -40.38
N LEU A 3 -24.91 35.88 -40.63
CA LEU A 3 -25.24 34.72 -39.78
C LEU A 3 -24.01 33.83 -39.50
N ALA A 4 -23.08 33.75 -40.45
CA ALA A 4 -21.83 33.01 -40.32
C ALA A 4 -20.90 33.60 -39.22
N VAL A 5 -20.79 34.93 -39.15
CA VAL A 5 -19.96 35.60 -38.13
C VAL A 5 -20.57 35.42 -36.74
N TRP A 6 -21.91 35.42 -36.67
CA TRP A 6 -22.65 35.14 -35.45
C TRP A 6 -22.42 33.71 -34.95
N PHE A 7 -22.50 32.72 -35.84
CA PHE A 7 -22.24 31.32 -35.51
C PHE A 7 -20.80 31.09 -35.03
N VAL A 8 -19.80 31.67 -35.71
CA VAL A 8 -18.39 31.59 -35.30
C VAL A 8 -18.18 32.20 -33.91
N ALA A 9 -18.83 33.32 -33.60
CA ALA A 9 -18.74 33.95 -32.28
C ALA A 9 -19.32 33.04 -31.18
N VAL A 10 -20.48 32.42 -31.42
CA VAL A 10 -21.10 31.48 -30.45
C VAL A 10 -20.20 30.26 -30.22
N VAL A 11 -19.63 29.70 -31.28
CA VAL A 11 -18.70 28.57 -31.18
C VAL A 11 -17.44 28.97 -30.42
N ALA A 12 -16.84 30.12 -30.72
CA ALA A 12 -15.64 30.61 -30.03
C ALA A 12 -15.89 30.87 -28.53
N VAL A 13 -17.02 31.50 -28.18
CA VAL A 13 -17.42 31.72 -26.78
C VAL A 13 -17.68 30.39 -26.08
N SER A 14 -18.33 29.44 -26.74
CA SER A 14 -18.56 28.10 -26.19
C SER A 14 -17.23 27.36 -25.95
N PHE A 15 -16.31 27.41 -26.90
CA PHE A 15 -14.97 26.85 -26.71
C PHE A 15 -14.21 27.52 -25.57
N ALA A 16 -14.28 28.85 -25.46
CA ALA A 16 -13.64 29.58 -24.36
C ALA A 16 -14.23 29.18 -22.99
N LEU A 17 -15.55 29.10 -22.87
CA LEU A 17 -16.23 28.68 -21.63
C LEU A 17 -15.91 27.23 -21.26
N ALA A 18 -15.80 26.34 -22.26
CA ALA A 18 -15.41 24.96 -22.08
C ALA A 18 -13.95 24.84 -21.63
N TYR A 19 -13.05 25.55 -22.31
CA TYR A 19 -11.62 25.59 -22.00
C TYR A 19 -11.35 26.13 -20.59
N LEU A 20 -12.09 27.16 -20.17
CA LEU A 20 -11.99 27.75 -18.84
C LEU A 20 -12.74 26.94 -17.76
N ASN A 21 -13.38 25.82 -18.13
CA ASN A 21 -14.18 24.98 -17.24
C ASN A 21 -15.19 25.82 -16.42
N SER A 22 -15.87 26.73 -17.11
CA SER A 22 -16.76 27.73 -16.50
C SER A 22 -18.00 27.07 -15.88
N SER A 23 -18.51 27.65 -14.77
CA SER A 23 -19.67 27.09 -14.07
C SER A 23 -20.93 27.13 -14.95
N GLY A 24 -21.90 26.26 -14.68
CA GLY A 24 -23.16 26.20 -15.43
C GLY A 24 -23.92 27.54 -15.47
N TRP A 25 -23.75 28.39 -14.44
CA TRP A 25 -24.33 29.73 -14.41
C TRP A 25 -23.68 30.68 -15.42
N PHE A 26 -22.38 30.57 -15.66
CA PHE A 26 -21.70 31.35 -16.71
C PHE A 26 -22.15 30.91 -18.10
N TRP A 27 -22.38 29.61 -18.31
CA TRP A 27 -22.96 29.09 -19.55
C TRP A 27 -24.39 29.60 -19.80
N ILE A 28 -25.22 29.63 -18.76
CA ILE A 28 -26.58 30.20 -18.83
C ILE A 28 -26.52 31.71 -19.12
N GLY A 29 -25.64 32.44 -18.44
CA GLY A 29 -25.45 33.87 -18.68
C GLY A 29 -24.98 34.19 -20.10
N ALA A 30 -23.97 33.47 -20.59
CA ALA A 30 -23.46 33.64 -21.94
C ALA A 30 -24.50 33.30 -23.01
N GLY A 31 -25.27 32.22 -22.81
CA GLY A 31 -26.36 31.86 -23.71
C GLY A 31 -27.47 32.91 -23.76
N ALA A 32 -27.83 33.52 -22.62
CA ALA A 32 -28.79 34.61 -22.58
C ALA A 32 -28.28 35.86 -23.34
N VAL A 33 -27.01 36.21 -23.17
CA VAL A 33 -26.37 37.33 -23.90
C VAL A 33 -26.36 37.07 -25.40
N VAL A 34 -26.04 35.84 -25.83
CA VAL A 34 -26.14 35.43 -27.23
C VAL A 34 -27.56 35.63 -27.74
N LEU A 35 -28.59 35.11 -27.08
CA LEU A 35 -29.98 35.26 -27.54
C LEU A 35 -30.40 36.73 -27.69
N LEU A 36 -30.05 37.59 -26.72
CA LEU A 36 -30.38 39.02 -26.73
C LEU A 36 -29.62 39.79 -27.82
N ALA A 37 -28.33 39.52 -28.01
CA ALA A 37 -27.55 40.18 -29.06
C ALA A 37 -27.93 39.67 -30.47
N GLY A 38 -28.46 38.45 -30.58
CA GLY A 38 -29.05 37.93 -31.81
C GLY A 38 -30.33 38.67 -32.21
N LEU A 39 -31.18 38.99 -31.22
CA LEU A 39 -32.35 39.85 -31.44
C LEU A 39 -31.95 41.28 -31.83
N GLY A 40 -31.01 41.88 -31.11
CA GLY A 40 -30.54 43.25 -31.37
C GLY A 40 -29.80 43.43 -32.70
N SER A 41 -29.23 42.35 -33.25
CA SER A 41 -28.53 42.37 -34.55
C SER A 41 -29.39 41.94 -35.74
N GLY A 42 -30.65 41.57 -35.51
CA GLY A 42 -31.59 41.10 -36.53
C GLY A 42 -31.25 39.72 -37.10
N ALA A 43 -30.50 38.89 -36.36
CA ALA A 43 -30.05 37.58 -36.83
C ALA A 43 -31.18 36.56 -37.00
N PHE A 44 -32.32 36.76 -36.31
CA PHE A 44 -33.52 35.93 -36.40
C PHE A 44 -34.78 36.75 -36.10
N PRO A 45 -35.94 36.36 -36.65
CA PRO A 45 -37.22 37.06 -36.45
C PRO A 45 -37.77 36.85 -35.02
N MET A 46 -38.69 37.73 -34.61
CA MET A 46 -39.17 37.83 -33.22
C MET A 46 -39.87 36.56 -32.72
N ASP A 47 -40.63 35.90 -33.58
CA ASP A 47 -41.27 34.61 -33.33
C ASP A 47 -40.26 33.52 -33.00
N LEU A 48 -39.18 33.42 -33.80
CA LEU A 48 -38.10 32.46 -33.55
C LEU A 48 -37.34 32.79 -32.26
N PHE A 49 -37.12 34.08 -31.97
CA PHE A 49 -36.50 34.51 -30.72
C PHE A 49 -37.30 34.08 -29.48
N LEU A 50 -38.63 34.24 -29.51
CA LEU A 50 -39.51 33.84 -28.40
C LEU A 50 -39.46 32.33 -28.16
N VAL A 51 -39.48 31.52 -29.22
CA VAL A 51 -39.38 30.05 -29.12
C VAL A 51 -38.02 29.63 -28.56
N LEU A 52 -36.92 30.15 -29.11
CA LEU A 52 -35.57 29.83 -28.65
C LEU A 52 -35.35 30.26 -27.19
N SER A 53 -35.88 31.41 -26.80
CA SER A 53 -35.79 31.91 -25.42
C SER A 53 -36.58 31.05 -24.45
N ALA A 54 -37.77 30.57 -24.83
CA ALA A 54 -38.56 29.66 -24.00
C ALA A 54 -37.85 28.31 -23.80
N ILE A 55 -37.30 27.73 -24.87
CA ILE A 55 -36.51 26.49 -24.80
C ILE A 55 -35.27 26.69 -23.93
N PHE A 56 -34.54 27.79 -24.15
CA PHE A 56 -33.34 28.09 -23.39
C PHE A 56 -33.64 28.30 -21.89
N ALA A 57 -34.73 28.99 -21.55
CA ALA A 57 -35.16 29.18 -20.16
C ALA A 57 -35.48 27.83 -19.51
N LEU A 58 -36.20 26.95 -20.19
CA LEU A 58 -36.53 25.61 -19.69
C LEU A 58 -35.25 24.78 -19.46
N CYS A 59 -34.36 24.73 -20.45
CA CYS A 59 -33.07 24.04 -20.33
C CYS A 59 -32.19 24.62 -19.22
N SER A 60 -32.19 25.95 -19.06
CA SER A 60 -31.43 26.63 -18.00
C SER A 60 -31.93 26.28 -16.61
N VAL A 61 -33.25 26.14 -16.43
CA VAL A 61 -33.84 25.68 -15.17
C VAL A 61 -33.47 24.22 -14.90
N VAL A 62 -33.63 23.34 -15.90
CA VAL A 62 -33.32 21.91 -15.77
C VAL A 62 -31.83 21.67 -15.49
N LEU A 63 -30.93 22.37 -16.17
CA LEU A 63 -29.48 22.17 -16.06
C LEU A 63 -28.81 23.02 -14.97
N GLY A 64 -29.35 24.19 -14.66
CA GLY A 64 -28.83 25.12 -13.64
C GLY A 64 -29.23 24.73 -12.23
N VAL A 65 -30.44 24.21 -12.03
CA VAL A 65 -30.92 23.79 -10.70
C VAL A 65 -30.44 22.38 -10.40
N SER A 66 -29.48 22.26 -9.48
CA SER A 66 -28.78 21.00 -9.20
C SER A 66 -29.70 19.80 -8.87
N PRO A 67 -30.76 19.93 -8.05
CA PRO A 67 -31.71 18.84 -7.82
C PRO A 67 -32.42 18.34 -9.08
N LEU A 68 -32.91 19.26 -9.93
CA LEU A 68 -33.59 18.94 -11.19
C LEU A 68 -32.64 18.29 -12.20
N ARG A 69 -31.43 18.84 -12.36
CA ARG A 69 -30.40 18.26 -13.22
C ARG A 69 -30.07 16.84 -12.82
N ARG A 70 -29.89 16.60 -11.51
CA ARG A 70 -29.56 15.27 -10.99
C ARG A 70 -30.67 14.27 -11.28
N LEU A 71 -31.93 14.66 -11.08
CA LEU A 71 -33.10 13.81 -11.28
C LEU A 71 -33.33 13.47 -12.77
N LEU A 72 -33.34 14.48 -13.64
CA LEU A 72 -33.79 14.34 -15.03
C LEU A 72 -32.67 13.98 -16.01
N VAL A 73 -31.43 14.38 -15.72
CA VAL A 73 -30.30 14.24 -16.67
C VAL A 73 -29.19 13.39 -16.07
N SER A 74 -28.57 13.82 -14.97
CA SER A 74 -27.33 13.20 -14.47
C SER A 74 -27.53 11.75 -14.04
N ARG A 75 -28.66 11.39 -13.41
CA ARG A 75 -28.92 10.02 -12.94
C ARG A 75 -28.98 9.02 -14.10
N SER A 76 -29.71 9.34 -15.16
CA SER A 76 -29.84 8.48 -16.34
C SER A 76 -28.53 8.37 -17.10
N LEU A 77 -27.82 9.49 -17.27
CA LEU A 77 -26.51 9.51 -17.94
C LEU A 77 -25.46 8.71 -17.16
N LEU A 78 -25.45 8.83 -15.83
CA LEU A 78 -24.56 8.08 -14.96
C LEU A 78 -24.89 6.58 -14.97
N ALA A 79 -26.18 6.21 -14.99
CA ALA A 79 -26.59 4.81 -15.08
C ALA A 79 -26.15 4.18 -16.40
N TRP A 80 -26.32 4.89 -17.52
CA TRP A 80 -25.81 4.47 -18.82
C TRP A 80 -24.29 4.30 -18.82
N TYR A 81 -23.55 5.29 -18.28
CA TYR A 81 -22.09 5.23 -18.17
C TYR A 81 -21.61 4.06 -17.31
N ARG A 82 -22.25 3.82 -16.16
CA ARG A 82 -21.93 2.68 -15.29
C ARG A 82 -22.15 1.34 -15.97
N GLY A 83 -23.14 1.24 -16.85
CA GLY A 83 -23.37 0.03 -17.65
C GLY A 83 -22.29 -0.25 -18.70
N GLN A 84 -21.40 0.71 -18.98
CA GLN A 84 -20.27 0.54 -19.90
C GLN A 84 -18.94 0.25 -19.17
N LEU A 85 -18.90 0.38 -17.84
CA LEU A 85 -17.70 0.06 -17.06
C LEU A 85 -17.56 -1.47 -16.96
N PRO A 86 -16.32 -2.01 -17.02
CA PRO A 86 -16.08 -3.44 -16.82
C PRO A 86 -16.65 -3.90 -15.48
N ALA A 87 -17.24 -5.11 -15.45
CA ALA A 87 -17.66 -5.72 -14.20
C ALA A 87 -16.41 -6.05 -13.36
N MET A 88 -16.32 -5.46 -12.17
CA MET A 88 -15.22 -5.63 -11.24
C MET A 88 -15.40 -6.93 -10.45
N SER A 89 -14.35 -7.73 -10.33
CA SER A 89 -14.38 -8.94 -9.51
C SER A 89 -14.44 -8.57 -8.01
N GLN A 90 -14.89 -9.50 -7.16
CA GLN A 90 -14.99 -9.24 -5.72
C GLN A 90 -13.61 -8.90 -5.10
N THR A 91 -12.54 -9.56 -5.56
CA THR A 91 -11.18 -9.30 -5.08
C THR A 91 -10.64 -7.94 -5.53
N GLU A 92 -11.01 -7.48 -6.73
CA GLU A 92 -10.69 -6.13 -7.20
C GLU A 92 -11.46 -5.06 -6.42
N GLN A 93 -12.74 -5.32 -6.14
CA GLN A 93 -13.58 -4.43 -5.32
C GLN A 93 -13.02 -4.31 -3.90
N GLU A 94 -12.68 -5.44 -3.26
CA GLU A 94 -12.06 -5.45 -1.93
C GLU A 94 -10.71 -4.73 -1.91
N ALA A 95 -9.90 -4.83 -2.97
CA ALA A 95 -8.64 -4.11 -3.09
C ALA A 95 -8.85 -2.58 -3.22
N ILE A 96 -9.89 -2.15 -3.93
CA ILE A 96 -10.24 -0.74 -4.06
C ILE A 96 -10.82 -0.19 -2.75
N ASP A 97 -11.70 -0.95 -2.10
CA ASP A 97 -12.35 -0.54 -0.85
C ASP A 97 -11.40 -0.55 0.35
N ALA A 98 -10.35 -1.37 0.31
CA ALA A 98 -9.25 -1.34 1.29
C ALA A 98 -8.42 -0.04 1.23
N GLY A 99 -8.45 0.67 0.10
CA GLY A 99 -7.73 1.91 -0.10
C GLY A 99 -8.44 3.14 0.49
N THR A 100 -7.68 4.17 0.83
CA THR A 100 -8.23 5.50 1.11
C THR A 100 -7.74 6.48 0.05
N VAL A 101 -8.59 7.45 -0.31
CA VAL A 101 -8.21 8.55 -1.20
C VAL A 101 -7.67 9.69 -0.34
N TRP A 102 -6.45 10.15 -0.62
CA TRP A 102 -5.79 11.21 0.15
C TRP A 102 -5.57 12.48 -0.69
N TRP A 103 -4.34 12.94 -0.90
CA TRP A 103 -4.03 14.12 -1.72
C TRP A 103 -4.06 13.83 -3.22
N ASP A 104 -3.86 12.58 -3.60
CA ASP A 104 -3.93 12.09 -4.96
C ASP A 104 -5.33 12.32 -5.55
N GLY A 105 -6.40 12.11 -4.77
CA GLY A 105 -7.76 12.44 -5.17
C GLY A 105 -7.95 13.91 -5.55
N ASP A 106 -7.33 14.82 -4.81
CA ASP A 106 -7.37 16.26 -5.12
C ASP A 106 -6.68 16.55 -6.46
N LEU A 107 -5.57 15.88 -6.77
CA LEU A 107 -4.90 16.01 -8.07
C LEU A 107 -5.72 15.43 -9.22
N PHE A 108 -6.23 14.20 -9.06
CA PHE A 108 -7.02 13.52 -10.09
C PHE A 108 -8.38 14.21 -10.34
N SER A 109 -8.85 15.04 -9.41
CA SER A 109 -10.02 15.89 -9.62
C SER A 109 -9.83 16.99 -10.70
N GLY A 110 -8.58 17.29 -11.07
CA GLY A 110 -8.24 18.39 -11.97
C GLY A 110 -8.40 19.79 -11.36
N ARG A 111 -8.78 19.88 -10.07
CA ARG A 111 -8.93 21.12 -9.29
C ARG A 111 -8.40 20.94 -7.87
N PRO A 112 -7.09 20.70 -7.69
CA PRO A 112 -6.54 20.50 -6.37
C PRO A 112 -6.70 21.71 -5.47
N ASP A 113 -7.08 21.49 -4.22
CA ASP A 113 -7.09 22.52 -3.18
C ASP A 113 -5.66 22.73 -2.68
N TRP A 114 -4.94 23.65 -3.31
CA TRP A 114 -3.56 23.99 -2.92
C TRP A 114 -3.44 24.52 -1.50
N GLY A 115 -4.48 25.18 -0.97
CA GLY A 115 -4.49 25.66 0.41
C GLY A 115 -4.43 24.49 1.39
N LYS A 116 -5.27 23.48 1.19
CA LYS A 116 -5.25 22.22 1.93
C LYS A 116 -3.92 21.49 1.79
N LEU A 117 -3.40 21.35 0.57
CA LEU A 117 -2.15 20.60 0.31
C LEU A 117 -0.92 21.27 0.92
N LEU A 118 -0.81 22.60 0.83
CA LEU A 118 0.30 23.36 1.41
C LEU A 118 0.20 23.51 2.94
N ALA A 119 -1.00 23.35 3.51
CA ALA A 119 -1.23 23.38 4.94
C ALA A 119 -0.87 22.06 5.66
N VAL A 120 -0.52 20.99 4.92
CA VAL A 120 -0.12 19.71 5.53
C VAL A 120 1.09 19.95 6.44
N PRO A 121 0.99 19.67 7.76
CA PRO A 121 2.07 19.96 8.68
C PRO A 121 3.27 19.07 8.38
N ARG A 122 4.46 19.63 8.53
CA ARG A 122 5.70 18.84 8.44
C ARG A 122 5.69 17.78 9.53
N PRO A 123 5.99 16.51 9.21
CA PRO A 123 6.09 15.47 10.22
C PRO A 123 7.22 15.81 11.20
N LYS A 124 6.97 15.61 12.50
CA LYS A 124 7.94 15.83 13.58
C LYS A 124 8.02 14.59 14.44
N LEU A 125 9.23 14.26 14.87
CA LEU A 125 9.46 13.22 15.86
C LEU A 125 9.19 13.77 17.25
N THR A 126 8.65 12.92 18.12
CA THR A 126 8.63 13.19 19.56
C THR A 126 10.05 13.15 20.14
N PRO A 127 10.31 13.71 21.33
CA PRO A 127 11.62 13.63 21.96
C PRO A 127 12.13 12.19 22.17
N GLU A 128 11.23 11.27 22.52
CA GLU A 128 11.57 9.84 22.66
C GLU A 128 11.99 9.23 21.32
N GLU A 129 11.24 9.52 20.26
CA GLU A 129 11.56 9.01 18.93
C GLU A 129 12.86 9.58 18.38
N GLN A 130 13.10 10.88 18.58
CA GLN A 130 14.35 11.53 18.20
C GLN A 130 15.54 10.92 18.98
N SER A 131 15.36 10.67 20.28
CA SER A 131 16.36 10.00 21.10
C SER A 131 16.69 8.60 20.57
N PHE A 132 15.70 7.82 20.13
CA PHE A 132 15.93 6.50 19.55
C PHE A 132 16.66 6.56 18.20
N LEU A 133 16.36 7.58 17.39
CA LEU A 133 17.03 7.81 16.12
C LEU A 133 18.50 8.22 16.30
N ASP A 134 18.79 9.06 17.29
CA ASP A 134 20.13 9.59 17.54
C ASP A 134 20.98 8.70 18.47
N GLY A 135 20.34 7.82 19.24
CA GLY A 135 20.98 6.87 20.14
C GLY A 135 21.09 5.47 19.52
N GLU A 136 20.10 4.63 19.76
CA GLU A 136 20.09 3.21 19.37
C GLU A 136 20.30 3.03 17.88
N THR A 137 19.68 3.86 17.04
CA THR A 137 19.82 3.72 15.59
C THR A 137 21.23 4.07 15.10
N GLU A 138 21.89 5.08 15.70
CA GLU A 138 23.31 5.36 15.40
C GLU A 138 24.23 4.23 15.87
N GLN A 139 23.97 3.67 17.05
CA GLN A 139 24.74 2.54 17.56
C GLN A 139 24.63 1.33 16.62
N LEU A 140 23.42 0.99 16.17
CA LEU A 140 23.23 -0.08 15.18
C LEU A 140 23.96 0.24 13.87
N CYS A 141 23.87 1.47 13.38
CA CYS A 141 24.59 1.93 12.19
C CYS A 141 26.11 1.79 12.30
N ALA A 142 26.68 1.96 13.50
CA ALA A 142 28.11 1.79 13.75
C ALA A 142 28.54 0.32 13.85
N MET A 143 27.60 -0.60 14.15
CA MET A 143 27.85 -2.04 14.26
C MET A 143 27.77 -2.78 12.91
N VAL A 144 27.23 -2.15 11.86
CA VAL A 144 26.96 -2.82 10.58
C VAL A 144 27.50 -2.03 9.40
N ASN A 145 27.98 -2.75 8.39
CA ASN A 145 28.26 -2.23 7.06
C ASN A 145 28.02 -3.32 6.02
N ASP A 146 27.70 -2.93 4.78
CA ASP A 146 27.39 -3.89 3.72
C ASP A 146 28.56 -4.79 3.32
N TRP A 147 29.81 -4.33 3.49
CA TRP A 147 30.96 -5.16 3.13
C TRP A 147 31.08 -6.37 4.05
N GLU A 148 31.05 -6.18 5.38
CA GLU A 148 31.15 -7.28 6.32
C GLU A 148 29.95 -8.22 6.25
N THR A 149 28.74 -7.67 6.15
CA THR A 149 27.53 -8.49 6.07
C THR A 149 27.51 -9.33 4.82
N THR A 150 28.02 -8.80 3.70
CA THR A 150 28.09 -9.52 2.44
C THR A 150 29.29 -10.46 2.38
N GLN A 151 30.50 -10.02 2.69
CA GLN A 151 31.73 -10.78 2.42
C GLN A 151 32.15 -11.71 3.56
N VAL A 152 31.79 -11.40 4.80
CA VAL A 152 32.25 -12.13 5.99
C VAL A 152 31.13 -12.99 6.56
N TYR A 153 30.02 -12.36 6.95
CA TYR A 153 28.94 -13.04 7.67
C TYR A 153 27.93 -13.72 6.75
N GLN A 154 27.81 -13.24 5.50
CA GLN A 154 26.69 -13.58 4.60
C GLN A 154 25.32 -13.37 5.27
N ASP A 155 25.24 -12.51 6.27
CA ASP A 155 24.07 -12.15 7.10
C ASP A 155 24.49 -10.94 7.96
N LEU A 156 23.66 -10.51 8.91
CA LEU A 156 24.12 -9.60 9.96
C LEU A 156 25.10 -10.30 10.93
N PRO A 157 26.10 -9.57 11.45
CA PRO A 157 26.90 -10.04 12.57
C PRO A 157 26.00 -10.45 13.75
N PRO A 158 26.31 -11.54 14.48
CA PRO A 158 25.48 -12.00 15.60
C PRO A 158 25.23 -10.94 16.68
N HIS A 159 26.21 -10.08 16.95
CA HIS A 159 26.08 -9.00 17.93
C HIS A 159 25.10 -7.90 17.46
N ALA A 160 25.08 -7.60 16.15
CA ALA A 160 24.11 -6.66 15.59
C ALA A 160 22.69 -7.23 15.61
N TRP A 161 22.55 -8.53 15.31
CA TRP A 161 21.28 -9.25 15.47
C TRP A 161 20.76 -9.20 16.92
N GLN A 162 21.63 -9.45 17.89
CA GLN A 162 21.27 -9.38 19.31
C GLN A 162 20.87 -7.95 19.70
N PHE A 163 21.63 -6.94 19.26
CA PHE A 163 21.31 -5.54 19.52
C PHE A 163 19.95 -5.12 18.94
N ILE A 164 19.63 -5.56 17.72
CA ILE A 164 18.33 -5.33 17.07
C ILE A 164 17.18 -5.83 17.96
N LYS A 165 17.32 -7.03 18.55
CA LYS A 165 16.33 -7.62 19.45
C LYS A 165 16.25 -6.84 20.75
N ASP A 166 17.38 -6.64 21.43
CA ASP A 166 17.47 -6.04 22.76
C ASP A 166 16.96 -4.60 22.79
N LYS A 167 17.19 -3.84 21.72
CA LYS A 167 16.75 -2.45 21.60
C LYS A 167 15.34 -2.28 21.07
N GLY A 168 14.68 -3.36 20.65
CA GLY A 168 13.28 -3.36 20.22
C GLY A 168 13.06 -2.88 18.79
N PHE A 169 14.05 -3.04 17.90
CA PHE A 169 13.91 -2.71 16.48
C PHE A 169 12.89 -3.60 15.77
N LEU A 170 12.61 -4.80 16.27
CA LEU A 170 11.62 -5.72 15.69
C LEU A 170 10.16 -5.39 16.10
N GLY A 171 9.97 -4.48 17.06
CA GLY A 171 8.67 -4.13 17.64
C GLY A 171 8.41 -2.63 17.70
N MET A 172 8.87 -1.88 16.69
CA MET A 172 8.71 -0.42 16.65
C MET A 172 7.24 -0.02 16.61
N ILE A 173 6.42 -0.71 15.82
CA ILE A 173 4.99 -0.42 15.67
C ILE A 173 4.10 -1.03 16.77
N ILE A 174 4.66 -1.95 17.56
CA ILE A 174 3.88 -2.67 18.57
C ILE A 174 3.61 -1.73 19.75
N PRO A 175 2.36 -1.64 20.26
CA PRO A 175 2.01 -0.79 21.40
C PRO A 175 2.84 -1.08 22.65
N LYS A 176 3.10 -0.05 23.46
CA LYS A 176 3.89 -0.18 24.70
C LYS A 176 3.26 -1.15 25.71
N LYS A 177 1.93 -1.28 25.72
CA LYS A 177 1.21 -2.25 26.57
C LYS A 177 1.60 -3.71 26.29
N TYR A 178 2.09 -4.00 25.09
CA TYR A 178 2.64 -5.31 24.72
C TYR A 178 4.18 -5.34 24.80
N GLY A 179 4.83 -4.29 25.28
CA GLY A 179 6.29 -4.21 25.38
C GLY A 179 7.00 -3.79 24.09
N GLY A 180 6.26 -3.29 23.09
CA GLY A 180 6.85 -2.63 21.91
C GLY A 180 7.19 -1.17 22.16
N LYS A 181 7.47 -0.42 21.09
CA LYS A 181 7.88 0.99 21.17
C LYS A 181 6.75 1.98 20.86
N GLU A 182 5.73 1.55 20.13
CA GLU A 182 4.61 2.40 19.70
C GLU A 182 5.06 3.66 18.94
N PHE A 183 6.08 3.48 18.10
CA PHE A 183 6.66 4.54 17.30
C PHE A 183 5.80 4.88 16.09
N SER A 184 5.81 6.16 15.71
CA SER A 184 5.08 6.66 14.56
C SER A 184 5.64 6.13 13.24
N ALA A 185 4.81 6.18 12.21
CA ALA A 185 5.23 5.96 10.82
C ALA A 185 6.42 6.85 10.41
N THR A 186 6.50 8.07 10.97
CA THR A 186 7.62 8.99 10.73
C THR A 186 8.93 8.43 11.28
N LEU A 187 8.96 7.96 12.54
CA LEU A 187 10.18 7.37 13.07
C LEU A 187 10.54 6.08 12.33
N HIS A 188 9.57 5.22 12.04
CA HIS A 188 9.80 4.03 11.23
C HIS A 188 10.49 4.39 9.91
N SER A 189 9.98 5.39 9.18
CA SER A 189 10.61 5.89 7.95
C SER A 189 12.05 6.36 8.17
N GLN A 190 12.30 7.16 9.22
CA GLN A 190 13.64 7.71 9.49
C GLN A 190 14.65 6.61 9.86
N VAL A 191 14.26 5.62 10.67
CA VAL A 191 15.11 4.48 11.04
C VAL A 191 15.51 3.67 9.81
N ILE A 192 14.54 3.30 8.96
CA ILE A 192 14.81 2.53 7.73
C ILE A 192 15.67 3.34 6.75
N GLN A 193 15.39 4.63 6.57
CA GLN A 193 16.21 5.49 5.73
C GLN A 193 17.66 5.57 6.22
N LYS A 194 17.87 5.67 7.54
CA LYS A 194 19.20 5.76 8.16
C LYS A 194 19.96 4.45 8.01
N LEU A 195 19.35 3.31 8.34
CA LEU A 195 19.92 1.98 8.12
C LEU A 195 20.26 1.73 6.64
N GLY A 196 19.42 2.21 5.73
CA GLY A 196 19.65 2.13 4.28
C GLY A 196 20.95 2.80 3.83
N THR A 197 21.46 3.77 4.58
CA THR A 197 22.76 4.39 4.27
C THR A 197 23.97 3.58 4.72
N ARG A 198 23.77 2.47 5.44
CA ARG A 198 24.84 1.69 6.09
C ARG A 198 24.83 0.23 5.70
N CYS A 199 23.67 -0.42 5.80
CA CYS A 199 23.54 -1.84 5.53
C CYS A 199 22.16 -2.21 5.00
N SER A 200 22.13 -2.76 3.80
CA SER A 200 20.94 -3.32 3.14
C SER A 200 20.28 -4.45 3.96
N ALA A 201 21.05 -5.37 4.53
CA ALA A 201 20.52 -6.48 5.31
C ALA A 201 19.80 -5.99 6.58
N ALA A 202 20.45 -5.11 7.36
CA ALA A 202 19.87 -4.52 8.57
C ALA A 202 18.58 -3.76 8.25
N THR A 203 18.58 -3.03 7.14
CA THR A 203 17.39 -2.32 6.64
C THR A 203 16.23 -3.30 6.46
N VAL A 204 16.43 -4.39 5.70
CA VAL A 204 15.36 -5.36 5.40
C VAL A 204 14.90 -6.13 6.64
N HIS A 205 15.83 -6.57 7.49
CA HIS A 205 15.53 -7.32 8.70
C HIS A 205 14.74 -6.52 9.74
N VAL A 206 15.00 -5.22 9.88
CA VAL A 206 14.21 -4.31 10.74
C VAL A 206 12.90 -3.91 10.07
N MET A 207 12.91 -3.70 8.75
CA MET A 207 11.76 -3.21 7.99
C MET A 207 10.58 -4.18 7.98
N VAL A 208 10.82 -5.47 7.68
CA VAL A 208 9.75 -6.44 7.43
C VAL A 208 8.86 -6.69 8.66
N PRO A 209 9.40 -6.93 9.87
CA PRO A 209 8.60 -7.13 11.07
C PRO A 209 7.67 -5.94 11.42
N ASN A 210 8.03 -4.74 10.98
CA ASN A 210 7.31 -3.49 11.27
C ASN A 210 6.39 -3.00 10.14
N SER A 211 6.16 -3.80 9.09
CA SER A 211 5.35 -3.37 7.95
C SER A 211 4.50 -4.47 7.31
N LEU A 212 5.06 -5.67 7.19
CA LEU A 212 4.41 -6.82 6.54
C LEU A 212 4.37 -8.04 7.45
N GLY A 213 4.93 -7.94 8.65
CA GLY A 213 4.97 -9.04 9.59
C GLY A 213 3.59 -9.32 10.24
N PRO A 214 3.39 -10.53 10.78
CA PRO A 214 2.35 -10.88 11.73
C PRO A 214 1.90 -9.79 12.71
N ALA A 215 2.81 -8.93 13.19
CA ALA A 215 2.49 -7.85 14.12
C ALA A 215 1.43 -6.88 13.54
N GLU A 216 1.61 -6.40 12.31
CA GLU A 216 0.68 -5.46 11.67
C GLU A 216 -0.72 -6.07 11.56
N LEU A 217 -0.81 -7.30 11.03
CA LEU A 217 -2.07 -8.03 10.91
C LEU A 217 -2.74 -8.29 12.27
N LEU A 218 -1.96 -8.65 13.28
CA LEU A 218 -2.46 -8.88 14.64
C LEU A 218 -3.02 -7.61 15.29
N LEU A 219 -2.41 -6.44 15.04
CA LEU A 219 -2.89 -5.18 15.59
C LEU A 219 -4.28 -4.83 15.08
N HIS A 220 -4.53 -5.04 13.79
CA HIS A 220 -5.81 -4.72 13.15
C HIS A 220 -6.87 -5.81 13.33
N TYR A 221 -6.49 -7.08 13.21
CA TYR A 221 -7.47 -8.18 13.11
C TYR A 221 -7.31 -9.28 14.15
N GLY A 222 -6.19 -9.32 14.88
CA GLY A 222 -5.95 -10.38 15.86
C GLY A 222 -7.01 -10.39 16.97
N THR A 223 -7.34 -11.57 17.49
CA THR A 223 -8.12 -11.67 18.73
C THR A 223 -7.31 -11.15 19.91
N GLU A 224 -7.95 -10.84 21.04
CA GLU A 224 -7.22 -10.41 22.23
C GLU A 224 -6.25 -11.48 22.74
N GLU A 225 -6.62 -12.76 22.64
CA GLU A 225 -5.76 -13.90 22.99
C GLU A 225 -4.52 -13.94 22.10
N GLN A 226 -4.70 -13.80 20.78
CA GLN A 226 -3.60 -13.76 19.82
C GLN A 226 -2.68 -12.56 20.07
N LYS A 227 -3.25 -11.37 20.30
CA LYS A 227 -2.49 -10.15 20.60
C LYS A 227 -1.68 -10.30 21.88
N ASN A 228 -2.32 -10.77 22.96
CA ASN A 228 -1.69 -10.95 24.26
C ASN A 228 -0.56 -12.01 24.22
N TYR A 229 -0.69 -13.04 23.38
CA TYR A 229 0.33 -14.06 23.22
C TYR A 229 1.49 -13.63 22.31
N TYR A 230 1.19 -13.18 21.09
CA TYR A 230 2.19 -12.99 20.04
C TYR A 230 2.89 -11.62 20.11
N LEU A 231 2.16 -10.52 20.34
CA LEU A 231 2.75 -9.18 20.26
C LEU A 231 3.90 -8.97 21.27
N PRO A 232 3.82 -9.43 22.53
CA PRO A 232 4.96 -9.32 23.45
C PRO A 232 6.17 -10.14 23.05
N ARG A 233 5.96 -11.28 22.39
CA ARG A 233 7.06 -12.14 21.95
C ARG A 233 7.73 -11.58 20.70
N LEU A 234 6.95 -11.00 19.78
CA LEU A 234 7.43 -10.29 18.61
C LEU A 234 8.21 -9.03 19.00
N ALA A 235 7.69 -8.24 19.94
CA ALA A 235 8.35 -7.01 20.41
C ALA A 235 9.74 -7.27 21.01
N LYS A 236 9.91 -8.39 21.71
CA LYS A 236 11.17 -8.81 22.32
C LYS A 236 12.08 -9.61 21.38
N GLY A 237 11.66 -9.88 20.14
CA GLY A 237 12.40 -10.72 19.20
C GLY A 237 12.56 -12.18 19.65
N LEU A 238 11.68 -12.66 20.53
CA LEU A 238 11.57 -14.07 20.92
C LEU A 238 10.97 -14.90 19.77
N GLU A 239 10.05 -14.29 19.03
CA GLU A 239 9.61 -14.79 17.74
C GLU A 239 10.27 -13.99 16.62
N ILE A 240 10.78 -14.68 15.60
CA ILE A 240 11.19 -14.06 14.34
C ILE A 240 10.07 -14.28 13.32
N PRO A 241 9.33 -13.22 12.95
CA PRO A 241 8.22 -13.34 12.03
C PRO A 241 8.68 -13.41 10.58
N CYS A 242 7.96 -14.15 9.75
CA CYS A 242 7.94 -13.99 8.30
C CYS A 242 6.51 -14.04 7.75
N PHE A 243 6.33 -13.70 6.47
CA PHE A 243 5.02 -13.75 5.82
C PHE A 243 5.07 -14.46 4.46
N GLY A 244 4.46 -15.64 4.40
CA GLY A 244 4.31 -16.49 3.23
C GLY A 244 3.10 -16.10 2.38
N LEU A 245 3.29 -15.17 1.44
CA LEU A 245 2.29 -14.85 0.41
C LEU A 245 2.69 -15.43 -0.95
N THR A 246 3.86 -15.03 -1.45
CA THR A 246 4.36 -15.38 -2.78
C THR A 246 4.56 -16.89 -2.95
N ASN A 247 3.99 -17.44 -4.01
CA ASN A 247 4.12 -18.82 -4.44
C ASN A 247 5.03 -18.90 -5.69
N PRO A 248 5.72 -20.02 -5.98
CA PRO A 248 6.48 -20.18 -7.22
C PRO A 248 5.75 -19.81 -8.52
N HIS A 249 4.41 -19.97 -8.54
CA HIS A 249 3.56 -19.71 -9.70
C HIS A 249 2.71 -18.43 -9.58
N ALA A 250 2.68 -17.77 -8.41
CA ALA A 250 1.86 -16.59 -8.17
C ALA A 250 2.61 -15.53 -7.33
N GLY A 251 2.84 -14.37 -7.94
CA GLY A 251 3.50 -13.22 -7.33
C GLY A 251 2.63 -11.96 -7.43
N SER A 252 2.69 -11.26 -8.57
CA SER A 252 1.88 -10.06 -8.82
C SER A 252 0.38 -10.34 -8.75
N ASP A 253 -0.06 -11.47 -9.32
CA ASP A 253 -1.41 -11.99 -9.15
C ASP A 253 -1.48 -12.84 -7.87
N ALA A 254 -1.41 -12.18 -6.72
CA ALA A 254 -1.42 -12.85 -5.41
C ALA A 254 -2.77 -13.49 -5.06
N ALA A 255 -3.85 -13.15 -5.78
CA ALA A 255 -5.15 -13.78 -5.59
C ALA A 255 -5.22 -15.18 -6.21
N ALA A 256 -4.35 -15.49 -7.18
CA ALA A 256 -4.27 -16.76 -7.87
C ALA A 256 -3.33 -17.79 -7.21
N ILE A 257 -2.98 -17.62 -5.93
CA ILE A 257 -2.16 -18.60 -5.22
C ILE A 257 -2.83 -20.00 -5.24
N PRO A 258 -2.08 -21.07 -5.57
CA PRO A 258 -2.61 -22.43 -5.57
C PRO A 258 -2.60 -23.06 -4.16
N ASP A 259 -2.03 -22.38 -3.18
CA ASP A 259 -1.95 -22.84 -1.80
C ASP A 259 -3.35 -22.92 -1.20
N PHE A 260 -3.69 -24.05 -0.59
CA PHE A 260 -5.06 -24.31 -0.14
C PHE A 260 -5.12 -24.99 1.22
N GLY A 261 -6.26 -24.84 1.88
CA GLY A 261 -6.61 -25.55 3.11
C GLY A 261 -8.00 -26.15 3.01
N ILE A 262 -8.18 -27.36 3.54
CA ILE A 262 -9.49 -28.01 3.65
C ILE A 262 -9.90 -28.04 5.12
N VAL A 263 -11.05 -27.46 5.46
CA VAL A 263 -11.64 -27.54 6.79
C VAL A 263 -11.94 -29.00 7.12
N CYS A 264 -11.50 -29.46 8.28
CA CYS A 264 -11.71 -30.84 8.72
C CYS A 264 -11.62 -30.95 10.25
N LYS A 265 -12.07 -32.07 10.80
CA LYS A 265 -11.76 -32.44 12.18
C LYS A 265 -10.40 -33.13 12.27
N GLY A 266 -9.69 -32.91 13.36
CA GLY A 266 -8.43 -33.58 13.62
C GLY A 266 -8.01 -33.49 15.09
N MET A 267 -7.03 -34.30 15.47
CA MET A 267 -6.50 -34.33 16.83
C MET A 267 -5.51 -33.18 17.04
N TRP A 268 -5.76 -32.37 18.07
CA TRP A 268 -4.84 -31.33 18.55
C TRP A 268 -4.77 -31.39 20.08
N GLU A 269 -3.57 -31.44 20.64
CA GLU A 269 -3.36 -31.47 22.10
C GLU A 269 -4.21 -32.54 22.83
N GLY A 270 -4.35 -33.72 22.20
CA GLY A 270 -5.09 -34.85 22.78
C GLY A 270 -6.62 -34.77 22.68
N ARG A 271 -7.18 -33.77 21.99
CA ARG A 271 -8.62 -33.65 21.73
C ARG A 271 -8.92 -33.51 20.25
N GLU A 272 -10.08 -34.00 19.81
CA GLU A 272 -10.59 -33.74 18.46
C GLU A 272 -11.11 -32.29 18.41
N VAL A 273 -10.59 -31.50 17.47
CA VAL A 273 -11.00 -30.11 17.24
C VAL A 273 -11.31 -29.87 15.77
N LEU A 274 -12.09 -28.83 15.50
CA LEU A 274 -12.23 -28.31 14.15
C LEU A 274 -10.97 -27.53 13.76
N GLY A 275 -10.43 -27.85 12.60
CA GLY A 275 -9.21 -27.26 12.07
C GLY A 275 -9.23 -27.27 10.55
N MET A 276 -8.04 -27.22 9.97
CA MET A 276 -7.82 -27.26 8.53
C MET A 276 -6.53 -28.02 8.24
N ARG A 277 -6.52 -28.79 7.16
CA ARG A 277 -5.29 -29.36 6.59
C ARG A 277 -4.84 -28.47 5.46
N VAL A 278 -3.67 -27.86 5.62
CA VAL A 278 -3.14 -26.87 4.69
C VAL A 278 -1.95 -27.45 3.94
N THR A 279 -1.97 -27.25 2.62
CA THR A 279 -0.88 -27.57 1.71
C THR A 279 -0.45 -26.30 0.99
N TRP A 280 0.85 -26.00 1.02
CA TRP A 280 1.39 -24.78 0.44
C TRP A 280 2.84 -24.94 -0.02
N GLU A 281 3.24 -24.05 -0.93
CA GLU A 281 4.62 -23.78 -1.27
C GLU A 281 4.83 -22.28 -1.41
N LYS A 282 5.79 -21.72 -0.67
CA LYS A 282 6.12 -20.30 -0.70
C LYS A 282 7.55 -20.08 -1.15
N ARG A 283 7.76 -18.99 -1.88
CA ARG A 283 9.07 -18.60 -2.44
C ARG A 283 9.37 -17.14 -2.11
N TYR A 284 10.65 -16.83 -1.92
CA TYR A 284 11.14 -15.49 -1.60
C TYR A 284 10.54 -14.89 -0.32
N ILE A 285 10.47 -15.73 0.73
CA ILE A 285 9.96 -15.31 2.02
C ILE A 285 11.12 -14.74 2.86
N THR A 286 11.12 -13.41 2.99
CA THR A 286 12.05 -12.69 3.85
C THR A 286 11.91 -13.15 5.30
N LEU A 287 13.04 -13.34 5.99
CA LEU A 287 13.19 -13.97 7.30
C LEU A 287 12.78 -15.46 7.38
N GLY A 288 12.20 -16.03 6.32
CA GLY A 288 11.74 -17.42 6.28
C GLY A 288 12.76 -18.45 6.81
N PRO A 289 14.03 -18.43 6.36
CA PRO A 289 15.05 -19.39 6.80
C PRO A 289 15.35 -19.41 8.31
N ILE A 290 15.04 -18.33 9.02
CA ILE A 290 15.30 -18.18 10.46
C ILE A 290 14.02 -17.88 11.25
N SER A 291 12.86 -18.03 10.62
CA SER A 291 11.58 -17.67 11.23
C SER A 291 11.13 -18.73 12.23
N THR A 292 10.50 -18.26 13.31
CA THR A 292 9.83 -19.11 14.31
C THR A 292 8.30 -19.02 14.19
N LEU A 293 7.82 -17.93 13.59
CA LEU A 293 6.41 -17.67 13.33
C LEU A 293 6.21 -17.29 11.85
N LEU A 294 5.43 -18.08 11.13
CA LEU A 294 5.06 -17.89 9.73
C LEU A 294 3.62 -17.37 9.66
N GLY A 295 3.43 -16.12 9.24
CA GLY A 295 2.15 -15.70 8.69
C GLY A 295 1.96 -16.34 7.33
N LEU A 296 0.83 -17.00 7.08
CA LEU A 296 0.59 -17.77 5.85
C LEU A 296 -0.73 -17.37 5.22
N ALA A 297 -0.72 -17.07 3.92
CA ALA A 297 -1.93 -16.87 3.12
C ALA A 297 -2.19 -18.10 2.22
N PHE A 298 -3.42 -18.58 2.20
CA PHE A 298 -3.88 -19.72 1.39
C PHE A 298 -5.39 -19.61 1.14
N ARG A 299 -5.92 -20.30 0.14
CA ARG A 299 -7.37 -20.36 -0.12
C ARG A 299 -8.01 -21.46 0.72
N LEU A 300 -9.00 -21.11 1.53
CA LEU A 300 -9.67 -22.06 2.42
C LEU A 300 -10.94 -22.61 1.77
N HIS A 301 -11.14 -23.92 1.87
CA HIS A 301 -12.31 -24.63 1.40
C HIS A 301 -12.96 -25.45 2.53
N ASP A 302 -14.28 -25.55 2.51
CA ASP A 302 -15.10 -26.28 3.48
C ASP A 302 -16.14 -27.15 2.75
N PRO A 303 -15.71 -28.23 2.07
CA PRO A 303 -16.60 -29.08 1.27
C PRO A 303 -17.65 -29.81 2.12
N ASP A 304 -17.38 -30.01 3.41
CA ASP A 304 -18.26 -30.70 4.35
C ASP A 304 -19.14 -29.74 5.16
N HIS A 305 -19.10 -28.43 4.87
CA HIS A 305 -19.89 -27.38 5.54
C HIS A 305 -19.76 -27.38 7.07
N LEU A 306 -18.55 -27.61 7.59
CA LEU A 306 -18.27 -27.70 9.01
C LEU A 306 -18.11 -26.33 9.68
N LEU A 307 -17.73 -25.30 8.91
CA LEU A 307 -17.54 -23.93 9.37
C LEU A 307 -18.68 -23.00 8.92
N GLY A 308 -19.25 -23.24 7.74
CA GLY A 308 -20.34 -22.44 7.21
C GLY A 308 -21.00 -23.04 5.95
N SER A 309 -21.81 -22.24 5.26
CA SER A 309 -22.61 -22.70 4.11
C SER A 309 -21.90 -22.63 2.76
N ARG A 310 -20.67 -22.11 2.69
CA ARG A 310 -19.92 -21.94 1.44
C ARG A 310 -18.77 -22.95 1.38
N GLU A 311 -18.64 -23.63 0.24
CA GLU A 311 -17.52 -24.56 0.00
C GLU A 311 -16.21 -23.82 -0.25
N ASP A 312 -16.24 -22.71 -0.99
CA ASP A 312 -15.08 -21.83 -1.17
C ASP A 312 -15.23 -20.63 -0.23
N ILE A 313 -14.41 -20.62 0.82
CA ILE A 313 -14.43 -19.57 1.84
C ILE A 313 -13.61 -18.37 1.37
N GLY A 314 -12.59 -18.59 0.55
CA GLY A 314 -11.69 -17.57 0.02
C GLY A 314 -10.33 -17.52 0.74
N ILE A 315 -9.53 -16.51 0.39
CA ILE A 315 -8.17 -16.34 0.93
C ILE A 315 -8.24 -16.09 2.43
N THR A 316 -7.46 -16.85 3.19
CA THR A 316 -7.39 -16.81 4.64
C THR A 316 -5.94 -16.65 5.08
N CYS A 317 -5.73 -15.87 6.16
CA CYS A 317 -4.41 -15.67 6.76
C CYS A 317 -4.35 -16.39 8.11
N ALA A 318 -3.30 -17.17 8.34
CA ALA A 318 -3.08 -17.88 9.61
C ALA A 318 -1.67 -17.65 10.15
N LEU A 319 -1.48 -17.87 11.45
CA LEU A 319 -0.18 -17.88 12.13
C LEU A 319 0.24 -19.32 12.41
N VAL A 320 1.37 -19.71 11.83
CA VAL A 320 1.89 -21.07 11.85
C VAL A 320 3.22 -21.06 12.57
N ARG A 321 3.37 -21.87 13.62
CA ARG A 321 4.68 -22.06 14.24
C ARG A 321 5.56 -22.90 13.32
N THR A 322 6.81 -22.50 13.09
CA THR A 322 7.67 -23.22 12.14
C THR A 322 8.19 -24.56 12.66
N ASP A 323 8.03 -24.84 13.95
CA ASP A 323 8.30 -26.14 14.58
C ASP A 323 7.13 -27.14 14.46
N THR A 324 6.03 -26.74 13.83
CA THR A 324 4.85 -27.61 13.63
C THR A 324 5.21 -28.79 12.71
N PRO A 325 4.87 -30.04 13.08
CA PRO A 325 5.13 -31.20 12.23
C PRO A 325 4.58 -31.02 10.80
N GLY A 326 5.44 -31.21 9.81
CA GLY A 326 5.10 -31.07 8.39
C GLY A 326 5.39 -29.69 7.80
N VAL A 327 5.72 -28.68 8.60
CA VAL A 327 6.30 -27.41 8.11
C VAL A 327 7.77 -27.65 7.76
N ASN A 328 8.16 -27.23 6.57
CA ASN A 328 9.53 -27.35 6.09
C ASN A 328 10.09 -25.98 5.70
N ILE A 329 11.33 -25.71 6.12
CA ILE A 329 12.08 -24.52 5.74
C ILE A 329 13.13 -24.92 4.72
N GLY A 330 13.10 -24.26 3.56
CA GLY A 330 13.99 -24.57 2.46
C GLY A 330 15.36 -23.90 2.54
N ARG A 331 16.19 -24.21 1.55
CA ARG A 331 17.49 -23.57 1.40
C ARG A 331 17.31 -22.07 1.18
N ARG A 332 18.06 -21.28 1.95
CA ARG A 332 18.15 -19.83 1.77
C ARG A 332 18.49 -19.45 0.33
N HIS A 333 17.73 -18.52 -0.22
CA HIS A 333 18.00 -17.85 -1.49
C HIS A 333 19.05 -16.75 -1.30
N ASN A 334 19.97 -16.62 -2.26
CA ASN A 334 20.96 -15.54 -2.30
C ASN A 334 20.98 -14.90 -3.70
N PRO A 335 19.94 -14.12 -4.07
CA PRO A 335 19.90 -13.46 -5.36
C PRO A 335 20.80 -12.22 -5.34
N LEU A 336 21.69 -12.09 -6.32
CA LEU A 336 22.50 -10.89 -6.54
C LEU A 336 23.29 -10.41 -5.30
N ASN A 337 23.80 -11.35 -4.49
CA ASN A 337 24.50 -11.06 -3.23
C ASN A 337 23.65 -10.27 -2.21
N ALA A 338 22.32 -10.30 -2.32
CA ALA A 338 21.43 -9.74 -1.32
C ALA A 338 21.37 -10.68 -0.11
N VAL A 339 22.21 -10.38 0.89
CA VAL A 339 22.45 -11.24 2.06
C VAL A 339 21.44 -11.05 3.21
N PHE A 340 20.29 -10.44 2.99
CA PHE A 340 19.22 -10.59 3.97
C PHE A 340 18.69 -12.05 3.96
N GLN A 341 18.02 -12.43 5.04
CA GLN A 341 17.47 -13.78 5.19
C GLN A 341 16.25 -13.89 4.28
N ASN A 342 16.28 -14.81 3.34
CA ASN A 342 15.26 -15.00 2.32
C ASN A 342 15.23 -16.45 1.87
N GLY A 343 14.08 -17.09 1.80
CA GLY A 343 14.04 -18.51 1.43
C GLY A 343 12.62 -19.03 1.20
N PRO A 344 12.50 -20.27 0.72
CA PRO A 344 11.21 -20.91 0.57
C PRO A 344 10.79 -21.62 1.86
N ASN A 345 9.50 -21.90 1.96
CA ASN A 345 8.94 -22.84 2.94
C ASN A 345 7.76 -23.58 2.31
N TRP A 346 7.46 -24.78 2.79
CA TRP A 346 6.35 -25.57 2.27
C TRP A 346 5.80 -26.50 3.35
N GLY A 347 4.59 -26.99 3.11
CA GLY A 347 3.96 -28.01 3.93
C GLY A 347 2.92 -28.77 3.12
N LYS A 348 2.70 -30.03 3.49
CA LYS A 348 1.69 -30.88 2.88
C LYS A 348 0.80 -31.46 3.96
N ASP A 349 -0.49 -31.21 3.86
CA ASP A 349 -1.54 -31.71 4.74
C ASP A 349 -1.30 -31.41 6.24
N VAL A 350 -0.67 -30.28 6.53
CA VAL A 350 -0.35 -29.85 7.90
C VAL A 350 -1.65 -29.45 8.59
N PHE A 351 -1.97 -30.11 9.70
CA PHE A 351 -3.16 -29.81 10.48
C PHE A 351 -2.94 -28.55 11.32
N MET A 352 -3.86 -27.60 11.22
CA MET A 352 -3.85 -26.34 11.96
C MET A 352 -5.23 -26.13 12.60
N PRO A 353 -5.33 -25.91 13.92
CA PRO A 353 -6.59 -25.51 14.55
C PRO A 353 -7.12 -24.21 13.94
N LEU A 354 -8.45 -24.03 13.87
CA LEU A 354 -9.03 -22.80 13.29
C LEU A 354 -8.66 -21.53 14.07
N ASP A 355 -8.29 -21.64 15.35
CA ASP A 355 -7.82 -20.51 16.17
C ASP A 355 -6.48 -19.93 15.68
N TRP A 356 -5.79 -20.61 14.76
CA TRP A 356 -4.60 -20.09 14.10
C TRP A 356 -4.92 -19.08 13.01
N ILE A 357 -6.16 -19.05 12.50
CA ILE A 357 -6.61 -17.98 11.60
C ILE A 357 -6.48 -16.65 12.34
N ILE A 358 -5.88 -15.64 11.71
CA ILE A 358 -5.74 -14.31 12.32
C ILE A 358 -7.14 -13.73 12.55
N GLY A 359 -7.47 -13.40 13.79
CA GLY A 359 -8.82 -12.98 14.19
C GLY A 359 -9.81 -14.13 14.41
N GLY A 360 -9.34 -15.37 14.37
CA GLY A 360 -10.09 -16.58 14.65
C GLY A 360 -11.01 -17.03 13.50
N PRO A 361 -11.85 -18.05 13.75
CA PRO A 361 -12.70 -18.66 12.71
C PRO A 361 -13.62 -17.68 11.98
N LYS A 362 -14.03 -16.60 12.64
CA LYS A 362 -14.90 -15.56 12.07
C LYS A 362 -14.25 -14.75 10.94
N MET A 363 -12.92 -14.76 10.87
CA MET A 363 -12.14 -14.06 9.84
C MET A 363 -11.70 -14.99 8.70
N ALA A 364 -12.16 -16.24 8.68
CA ALA A 364 -11.97 -17.13 7.54
C ALA A 364 -12.50 -16.46 6.26
N GLY A 365 -11.71 -16.49 5.18
CA GLY A 365 -12.05 -15.88 3.89
C GLY A 365 -11.82 -14.37 3.80
N GLN A 366 -11.45 -13.70 4.90
CA GLN A 366 -11.19 -12.26 4.94
C GLN A 366 -9.70 -11.91 4.71
N GLY A 367 -8.86 -12.90 4.42
CA GLY A 367 -7.42 -12.74 4.30
C GLY A 367 -7.03 -11.81 3.15
N TRP A 368 -7.75 -11.82 2.02
CA TRP A 368 -7.44 -10.92 0.90
C TRP A 368 -7.57 -9.44 1.30
N ARG A 369 -8.69 -9.08 1.93
CA ARG A 369 -8.90 -7.75 2.49
C ARG A 369 -7.80 -7.35 3.47
N MET A 370 -7.46 -8.22 4.42
CA MET A 370 -6.38 -7.97 5.39
C MET A 370 -5.04 -7.68 4.68
N LEU A 371 -4.72 -8.46 3.64
CA LEU A 371 -3.49 -8.29 2.88
C LEU A 371 -3.47 -6.94 2.17
N MET A 372 -4.58 -6.53 1.53
CA MET A 372 -4.65 -5.26 0.81
C MET A 372 -4.52 -4.06 1.77
N GLU A 373 -5.17 -4.12 2.93
CA GLU A 373 -5.10 -3.08 3.96
C GLU A 373 -3.67 -3.00 4.57
N CYS A 374 -3.06 -4.13 4.97
CA CYS A 374 -1.75 -4.12 5.64
C CYS A 374 -0.53 -3.95 4.69
N LEU A 375 -0.61 -4.38 3.42
CA LEU A 375 0.47 -4.19 2.43
C LEU A 375 0.77 -2.69 2.19
N ALA A 376 -0.20 -1.81 2.47
CA ALA A 376 -0.04 -0.37 2.29
C ALA A 376 1.08 0.21 3.16
N ALA A 377 1.28 -0.24 4.40
CA ALA A 377 2.35 0.25 5.27
C ALA A 377 3.74 -0.03 4.68
N GLY A 378 3.95 -1.27 4.21
CA GLY A 378 5.20 -1.67 3.53
C GLY A 378 5.47 -0.85 2.26
N ARG A 379 4.43 -0.61 1.46
CA ARG A 379 4.53 0.14 0.20
C ARG A 379 4.71 1.64 0.39
N SER A 380 4.05 2.24 1.38
CA SER A 380 3.99 3.69 1.53
C SER A 380 5.01 4.26 2.50
N ILE A 381 5.53 3.44 3.43
CA ILE A 381 6.48 3.88 4.46
C ILE A 381 7.82 3.20 4.23
N SER A 382 7.86 1.88 4.35
CA SER A 382 9.09 1.11 4.45
C SER A 382 9.95 1.09 3.18
N LEU A 383 9.38 0.63 2.06
CA LEU A 383 10.13 0.50 0.80
C LEU A 383 10.63 1.87 0.27
N PRO A 384 9.82 2.94 0.21
CA PRO A 384 10.29 4.26 -0.20
C PRO A 384 11.38 4.82 0.73
N SER A 385 11.28 4.55 2.04
CA SER A 385 12.30 4.97 3.00
C SER A 385 13.64 4.30 2.73
N SER A 386 13.64 2.99 2.45
CA SER A 386 14.86 2.26 2.08
C SER A 386 15.47 2.80 0.79
N GLY A 387 14.66 2.99 -0.27
CA GLY A 387 15.10 3.57 -1.54
C GLY A 387 15.68 4.97 -1.37
N THR A 388 15.06 5.81 -0.53
CA THR A 388 15.58 7.14 -0.24
C THR A 388 16.90 7.08 0.55
N GLY A 389 17.06 6.11 1.45
CA GLY A 389 18.33 5.85 2.15
C GLY A 389 19.44 5.48 1.18
N TYR A 390 19.18 4.55 0.27
CA TYR A 390 20.12 4.14 -0.77
C TYR A 390 20.48 5.30 -1.71
N ALA A 391 19.50 6.09 -2.15
CA ALA A 391 19.72 7.26 -2.98
C ALA A 391 20.58 8.33 -2.27
N LYS A 392 20.35 8.58 -0.99
CA LYS A 392 21.17 9.51 -0.18
C LYS A 392 22.62 9.04 -0.10
N LEU A 393 22.86 7.75 0.08
CA LEU A 393 24.22 7.19 0.09
C LEU A 393 24.88 7.32 -1.28
N ALA A 394 24.17 6.93 -2.35
CA ALA A 394 24.67 7.02 -3.72
C ALA A 394 25.07 8.46 -4.06
N ALA A 395 24.17 9.44 -3.87
CA ALA A 395 24.43 10.85 -4.15
C ALA A 395 25.60 11.42 -3.34
N ARG A 396 25.73 11.04 -2.06
CA ARG A 396 26.87 11.49 -1.22
C ARG A 396 28.18 10.89 -1.68
N ALA A 397 28.21 9.59 -1.99
CA ALA A 397 29.42 8.90 -2.40
C ALA A 397 29.90 9.35 -3.79
N THR A 398 29.00 9.40 -4.77
CA THR A 398 29.32 9.84 -6.13
C THR A 398 29.69 11.31 -6.16
N GLY A 399 28.92 12.17 -5.48
CA GLY A 399 29.21 13.59 -5.36
C GLY A 399 30.56 13.87 -4.71
N ALA A 400 30.89 13.19 -3.60
CA ALA A 400 32.20 13.33 -2.98
C ALA A 400 33.34 12.88 -3.91
N TYR A 401 33.18 11.74 -4.59
CA TYR A 401 34.16 11.23 -5.55
C TYR A 401 34.38 12.20 -6.72
N ALA A 402 33.30 12.77 -7.26
CA ALA A 402 33.36 13.71 -8.37
C ALA A 402 34.17 14.98 -8.04
N ARG A 403 34.23 15.35 -6.77
CA ARG A 403 34.99 16.52 -6.29
C ARG A 403 36.48 16.25 -6.08
N VAL A 404 36.84 15.04 -5.67
CA VAL A 404 38.25 14.68 -5.36
C VAL A 404 38.97 14.05 -6.56
N ARG A 405 38.25 13.33 -7.42
CA ARG A 405 38.83 12.71 -8.62
C ARG A 405 39.08 13.79 -9.67
N SER A 406 40.33 13.89 -10.12
CA SER A 406 40.72 14.81 -11.20
C SER A 406 41.07 14.06 -12.48
N GLN A 407 40.65 14.58 -13.63
CA GLN A 407 41.15 14.26 -14.97
C GLN A 407 41.27 15.53 -15.81
N PHE A 408 42.18 15.55 -16.79
CA PHE A 408 42.45 16.76 -17.57
C PHE A 408 42.74 17.99 -16.67
N LYS A 409 43.48 17.75 -15.57
CA LYS A 409 43.83 18.75 -14.54
C LYS A 409 42.63 19.45 -13.86
N THR A 410 41.44 18.85 -13.95
CA THR A 410 40.19 19.41 -13.41
C THR A 410 39.43 18.35 -12.61
N PRO A 411 38.80 18.69 -11.48
CA PRO A 411 37.85 17.79 -10.82
C PRO A 411 36.76 17.35 -11.79
N ILE A 412 36.48 16.04 -11.85
CA ILE A 412 35.55 15.49 -12.85
C ILE A 412 34.12 16.02 -12.71
N GLY A 413 33.72 16.46 -11.51
CA GLY A 413 32.42 17.07 -11.25
C GLY A 413 32.23 18.46 -11.87
N LYS A 414 33.22 19.00 -12.60
CA LYS A 414 33.06 20.21 -13.43
C LYS A 414 32.76 19.90 -14.91
N PHE A 415 32.72 18.62 -15.29
CA PHE A 415 32.28 18.23 -16.63
C PHE A 415 30.76 18.15 -16.62
N GLU A 416 30.12 18.81 -17.60
CA GLU A 416 28.67 18.96 -17.70
C GLU A 416 27.92 17.63 -17.54
N GLY A 417 28.35 16.57 -18.25
CA GLY A 417 27.69 15.26 -18.14
C GLY A 417 27.84 14.56 -16.78
N ILE A 418 28.79 14.97 -15.93
CA ILE A 418 28.91 14.49 -14.54
C ILE A 418 28.13 15.39 -13.58
N GLU A 419 27.97 16.68 -13.91
CA GLU A 419 27.20 17.63 -13.10
C GLU A 419 25.69 17.45 -13.27
N GLU A 420 25.23 17.08 -14.47
CA GLU A 420 23.81 16.78 -14.77
C GLU A 420 23.31 15.48 -14.12
N ALA A 421 24.18 14.47 -14.04
CA ALA A 421 23.87 13.11 -13.54
C ALA A 421 23.90 13.02 -12.00
#